data_AF-A0A367IQQ0-F1
#
_entry.id   AF-A0A367IQQ0-F1
#
_cell.length_a   1.000
_cell.length_b   1.000
_cell.length_c   1.000
_cell.angle_alpha   90.00
_cell.angle_beta   90.00
_cell.angle_gamma   90.00
#
_symmetry.space_group_name_H-M   'P 1'
#
loop_
_entity.id
_entity.type
_entity.pdbx_description
1 polymer ?
#
loop_
_entity_poly.entity_id
_entity_poly.type
_entity_poly.pdbx_seq_one_letter_code
_entity_poly.pdbx_strand_id
1 'polypeptide(L)'
;CVSELKDVEGLCHKFVQNVYHNIRFMDQEETMKCIIPCTPLAIVKILEFIGVYNPVIPYGNRLYGRTIAVVNRSEIVGRPLAAMLSNDGAKVYSIDVNGIQLFTRGTGIKLKAHKVEDIDATVEQVIPQCDVVITGVPTPNYKLSTSLLKEGVVAINFSSFANFEEDVKSKASIFVPSVGKVTVAMLERNLLRLHDYQNNLTEK
;
A
#
# COMPACT_ATOMS: atom_id res chain seq x y z
N CYS A 1 -13.09 -21.97 -4.21
CA CYS A 1 -12.86 -20.63 -3.63
C CYS A 1 -12.88 -20.71 -2.11
N VAL A 2 -12.06 -19.91 -1.45
CA VAL A 2 -12.07 -19.76 0.02
C VAL A 2 -13.30 -18.95 0.43
N SER A 3 -13.93 -19.27 1.56
CA SER A 3 -15.06 -18.51 2.12
C SER A 3 -14.58 -17.14 2.63
N GLU A 4 -15.36 -16.08 2.46
CA GLU A 4 -15.02 -14.71 2.92
C GLU A 4 -14.64 -14.69 4.40
N LEU A 5 -15.37 -15.39 5.26
CA LEU A 5 -15.12 -15.42 6.70
C LEU A 5 -13.91 -16.28 7.09
N LYS A 6 -13.30 -17.00 6.14
CA LYS A 6 -12.12 -17.86 6.36
C LYS A 6 -10.91 -17.41 5.54
N ASP A 7 -11.04 -16.33 4.77
CA ASP A 7 -9.99 -15.79 3.92
C ASP A 7 -9.08 -14.84 4.72
N VAL A 8 -8.15 -15.45 5.45
CA VAL A 8 -7.19 -14.76 6.33
C VAL A 8 -6.22 -13.86 5.57
N GLU A 9 -5.99 -14.14 4.28
CA GLU A 9 -5.10 -13.33 3.44
C GLU A 9 -5.80 -12.09 2.88
N GLY A 10 -7.13 -12.07 2.90
CA GLY A 10 -7.93 -10.95 2.43
C GLY A 10 -8.00 -10.87 0.89
N LEU A 11 -7.80 -11.97 0.18
CA LEU A 11 -7.64 -11.99 -1.29
C LEU A 11 -8.96 -12.13 -2.06
N CYS A 12 -10.08 -12.36 -1.38
CA CYS A 12 -11.37 -12.43 -2.04
C CYS A 12 -11.70 -11.09 -2.70
N HIS A 13 -12.40 -11.18 -3.84
CA HIS A 13 -12.73 -10.01 -4.66
C HIS A 13 -13.41 -8.91 -3.86
N LYS A 14 -14.30 -9.28 -2.93
CA LYS A 14 -15.01 -8.32 -2.06
C LYS A 14 -14.06 -7.49 -1.20
N PHE A 15 -13.05 -8.10 -0.57
CA PHE A 15 -12.09 -7.38 0.26
C PHE A 15 -11.21 -6.45 -0.56
N VAL A 16 -10.67 -6.94 -1.68
CA VAL A 16 -9.86 -6.13 -2.59
C VAL A 16 -10.66 -4.93 -3.13
N GLN A 17 -11.91 -5.17 -3.55
CA GLN A 17 -12.81 -4.13 -4.04
C GLN A 17 -13.17 -3.12 -2.95
N ASN A 18 -13.46 -3.59 -1.73
CA ASN A 18 -13.77 -2.72 -0.60
C ASN A 18 -12.59 -1.81 -0.27
N VAL A 19 -11.38 -2.35 -0.23
CA VAL A 19 -10.16 -1.56 0.01
C VAL A 19 -9.97 -0.52 -1.08
N TYR A 20 -10.14 -0.90 -2.35
CA TYR A 20 -10.02 0.04 -3.47
C TYR A 20 -11.04 1.18 -3.37
N HIS A 21 -12.29 0.89 -3.02
CA HIS A 21 -13.35 1.91 -2.90
C HIS A 21 -13.45 2.54 -1.51
N ASN A 22 -12.46 2.30 -0.63
CA ASN A 22 -12.44 2.83 0.75
C ASN A 22 -13.69 2.46 1.58
N ILE A 23 -14.26 1.28 1.35
CA ILE A 23 -15.35 0.70 2.12
C ILE A 23 -14.77 0.07 3.38
N ARG A 24 -15.10 0.64 4.54
CA ARG A 24 -14.48 0.29 5.82
C ARG A 24 -15.14 -0.86 6.57
N PHE A 25 -16.39 -1.19 6.25
CA PHE A 25 -17.20 -2.19 6.93
C PHE A 25 -17.82 -3.16 5.94
N MET A 26 -18.01 -4.41 6.38
CA MET A 26 -18.62 -5.49 5.59
C MET A 26 -20.14 -5.57 5.75
N ASP A 27 -20.65 -4.91 6.79
CA ASP A 27 -22.04 -4.90 7.24
C ASP A 27 -22.56 -3.45 7.33
N GLN A 28 -23.87 -3.30 7.40
CA GLN A 28 -24.53 -1.99 7.51
C GLN A 28 -24.48 -1.42 8.93
N GLU A 29 -24.36 -2.28 9.94
CA GLU A 29 -24.30 -1.87 11.35
C GLU A 29 -22.91 -1.38 11.76
N GLU A 30 -21.94 -1.40 10.84
CA GLU A 30 -20.54 -1.01 11.05
C GLU A 30 -19.83 -1.79 12.17
N THR A 31 -20.25 -3.04 12.40
CA THR A 31 -19.69 -3.93 13.42
C THR A 31 -18.51 -4.77 12.90
N MET A 32 -18.44 -5.00 11.59
CA MET A 32 -17.43 -5.84 10.95
C MET A 32 -16.53 -5.01 10.04
N LYS A 33 -15.41 -4.53 10.57
CA LYS A 33 -14.37 -3.87 9.78
C LYS A 33 -13.91 -4.77 8.63
N CYS A 34 -13.78 -4.19 7.43
CA CYS A 34 -13.30 -4.89 6.25
C CYS A 34 -11.91 -5.49 6.48
N ILE A 35 -11.73 -6.74 6.04
CA ILE A 35 -10.41 -7.37 5.99
C ILE A 35 -9.61 -6.71 4.87
N ILE A 36 -8.36 -6.36 5.17
CA ILE A 36 -7.43 -5.75 4.23
C ILE A 36 -6.45 -6.84 3.80
N PRO A 37 -6.10 -6.94 2.50
CA PRO A 37 -5.10 -7.90 2.05
C PRO A 37 -3.80 -7.75 2.84
N CYS A 38 -3.20 -8.87 3.24
CA CYS A 38 -2.08 -8.87 4.19
C CYS A 38 -0.87 -8.07 3.72
N THR A 39 -0.52 -8.13 2.43
CA THR A 39 0.67 -7.47 1.90
C THR A 39 0.54 -5.94 1.86
N PRO A 40 -0.52 -5.33 1.29
CA PRO A 40 -0.78 -3.90 1.43
C PRO A 40 -0.82 -3.44 2.90
N LEU A 41 -1.50 -4.20 3.76
CA LEU A 41 -1.59 -3.89 5.19
C LEU A 41 -0.21 -3.92 5.88
N ALA A 42 0.63 -4.92 5.56
CA ALA A 42 1.97 -5.03 6.11
C ALA A 42 2.83 -3.83 5.72
N ILE A 43 2.75 -3.39 4.46
CA ILE A 43 3.47 -2.20 3.98
C ILE A 43 3.00 -0.95 4.74
N VAL A 44 1.70 -0.77 4.93
CA VAL A 44 1.16 0.34 5.75
C VAL A 44 1.70 0.28 7.18
N LYS A 45 1.72 -0.90 7.81
CA LYS A 45 2.26 -1.06 9.17
C LYS A 45 3.76 -0.79 9.26
N ILE A 46 4.53 -1.15 8.24
CA ILE A 46 5.94 -0.80 8.14
C ILE A 46 6.10 0.73 8.06
N LEU A 47 5.33 1.40 7.19
CA LEU A 47 5.37 2.86 7.03
C LEU A 47 4.96 3.61 8.31
N GLU A 48 3.98 3.09 9.05
CA GLU A 48 3.62 3.61 10.38
C GLU A 48 4.79 3.46 11.37
N PHE A 49 5.39 2.28 11.44
CA PHE A 49 6.47 1.98 12.38
C PHE A 49 7.72 2.83 12.16
N ILE A 50 8.10 3.06 10.91
CA ILE A 50 9.29 3.86 10.56
C ILE A 50 9.06 5.37 10.60
N GLY A 51 7.84 5.83 10.92
CA GLY A 51 7.53 7.25 11.09
C GLY A 51 7.22 8.03 9.80
N VAL A 52 6.89 7.35 8.70
CA VAL A 52 6.43 8.04 7.47
C VAL A 52 5.04 8.67 7.69
N TYR A 53 4.17 7.96 8.42
CA TYR A 53 2.86 8.48 8.84
C TYR A 53 3.04 9.52 9.93
N ASN A 54 2.53 10.74 9.72
CA ASN A 54 2.59 11.79 10.73
C ASN A 54 1.42 11.64 11.74
N PRO A 55 1.67 11.25 13.00
CA PRO A 55 0.60 11.00 13.97
C PRO A 55 -0.11 12.28 14.44
N VAL A 56 0.49 13.46 14.22
CA VAL A 56 -0.11 14.77 14.54
C VAL A 56 -1.28 15.09 13.61
N ILE A 57 -1.25 14.56 12.38
CA ILE A 57 -2.31 14.78 11.40
C ILE A 57 -3.48 13.80 11.67
N PRO A 58 -4.75 14.22 11.52
CA PRO A 58 -5.90 13.35 11.72
C PRO A 58 -5.84 12.05 10.91
N TYR A 59 -6.44 10.99 11.46
CA TYR A 59 -6.55 9.69 10.80
C TYR A 59 -7.19 9.82 9.41
N GLY A 60 -6.66 9.10 8.42
CA GLY A 60 -7.06 9.25 7.02
C GLY A 60 -6.44 10.45 6.28
N ASN A 61 -5.49 11.17 6.91
CA ASN A 61 -4.70 12.19 6.21
C ASN A 61 -3.22 12.21 6.64
N ARG A 62 -2.76 11.14 7.30
CA ARG A 62 -1.45 11.06 7.94
C ARG A 62 -0.28 11.05 6.95
N LEU A 63 -0.54 10.80 5.68
CA LEU A 63 0.43 10.87 4.59
C LEU A 63 0.35 12.17 3.80
N TYR A 64 -0.41 13.17 4.27
CA TYR A 64 -0.52 14.45 3.59
C TYR A 64 0.86 15.08 3.33
N GLY A 65 1.07 15.53 2.10
CA GLY A 65 2.33 16.12 1.64
C GLY A 65 3.44 15.11 1.30
N ARG A 66 3.20 13.80 1.47
CA ARG A 66 4.13 12.75 1.03
C ARG A 66 3.88 12.38 -0.43
N THR A 67 4.97 12.19 -1.16
CA THR A 67 4.94 11.65 -2.52
C THR A 67 5.49 10.23 -2.52
N ILE A 68 4.72 9.27 -3.01
CA ILE A 68 5.06 7.83 -2.97
C ILE A 68 5.01 7.25 -4.38
N ALA A 69 6.00 6.44 -4.75
CA ALA A 69 5.92 5.59 -5.94
C ALA A 69 5.65 4.14 -5.55
N VAL A 70 4.72 3.51 -6.27
CA VAL A 70 4.44 2.07 -6.19
C VAL A 70 4.75 1.45 -7.55
N VAL A 71 5.86 0.72 -7.64
CA VAL A 71 6.29 -0.03 -8.83
C VAL A 71 5.69 -1.43 -8.78
N ASN A 72 4.38 -1.49 -9.04
CA ASN A 72 3.56 -2.68 -9.27
C ASN A 72 2.10 -2.18 -9.38
N ARG A 73 1.35 -2.59 -10.41
CA ARG A 73 -0.08 -2.26 -10.55
C ARG A 73 -0.97 -3.50 -10.62
N SER A 74 -0.57 -4.59 -9.97
CA SER A 74 -1.41 -5.79 -9.84
C SER A 74 -2.71 -5.48 -9.09
N GLU A 75 -3.79 -6.14 -9.47
CA GLU A 75 -5.09 -6.03 -8.79
C GLU A 75 -5.06 -6.55 -7.35
N ILE A 76 -4.10 -7.44 -7.04
CA ILE A 76 -4.01 -8.10 -5.74
C ILE A 76 -3.31 -7.23 -4.69
N VAL A 77 -2.24 -6.53 -5.08
CA VAL A 77 -1.39 -5.78 -4.14
C VAL A 77 -1.18 -4.34 -4.59
N GLY A 78 -0.70 -4.14 -5.81
CA GLY A 78 -0.22 -2.84 -6.30
C GLY A 78 -1.30 -1.76 -6.31
N ARG A 79 -2.42 -2.01 -7.00
CA ARG A 79 -3.54 -1.07 -7.08
C ARG A 79 -4.22 -0.82 -5.73
N PRO A 80 -4.56 -1.86 -4.93
CA PRO A 80 -5.10 -1.64 -3.58
C PRO A 80 -4.17 -0.82 -2.70
N LEU A 81 -2.86 -1.09 -2.74
CA LEU A 81 -1.87 -0.32 -1.98
C LEU A 81 -1.85 1.15 -2.39
N ALA A 82 -1.83 1.44 -3.69
CA ALA A 82 -1.85 2.82 -4.19
C ALA A 82 -3.13 3.57 -3.80
N ALA A 83 -4.28 2.90 -3.85
CA ALA A 83 -5.56 3.44 -3.38
C ALA A 83 -5.53 3.74 -1.86
N MET A 84 -5.05 2.80 -1.04
CA MET A 84 -4.94 3.01 0.41
C MET A 84 -4.07 4.22 0.76
N LEU A 85 -2.85 4.28 0.21
CA LEU A 85 -1.90 5.35 0.49
C LEU A 85 -2.43 6.73 0.06
N SER A 86 -3.11 6.80 -1.09
CA SER A 86 -3.72 8.05 -1.57
C SER A 86 -4.94 8.47 -0.75
N ASN A 87 -5.75 7.51 -0.29
CA ASN A 87 -6.85 7.77 0.64
C ASN A 87 -6.36 8.30 2.00
N ASP A 88 -5.15 7.92 2.42
CA ASP A 88 -4.47 8.45 3.61
C ASP A 88 -3.75 9.80 3.36
N GLY A 89 -3.92 10.39 2.18
CA GLY A 89 -3.48 11.75 1.86
C GLY A 89 -2.21 11.87 1.02
N ALA A 90 -1.56 10.75 0.66
CA ALA A 90 -0.38 10.77 -0.19
C ALA A 90 -0.72 11.13 -1.65
N LYS A 91 0.26 11.72 -2.34
CA LYS A 91 0.31 11.70 -3.81
C LYS A 91 1.01 10.41 -4.23
N VAL A 92 0.33 9.52 -4.95
CA VAL A 92 0.88 8.19 -5.26
C VAL A 92 1.03 7.98 -6.76
N TYR A 93 2.24 7.73 -7.23
CA TYR A 93 2.54 7.29 -8.59
C TYR A 93 2.46 5.76 -8.65
N SER A 94 1.42 5.24 -9.30
CA SER A 94 1.27 3.81 -9.60
C SER A 94 1.94 3.52 -10.94
N ILE A 95 3.05 2.80 -10.91
CA ILE A 95 3.90 2.54 -12.08
C ILE A 95 3.68 1.09 -12.54
N ASP A 96 3.46 0.94 -13.84
CA ASP A 96 3.25 -0.33 -14.53
C ASP A 96 4.01 -0.35 -15.86
N VAL A 97 4.13 -1.53 -16.46
CA VAL A 97 4.75 -1.69 -17.80
C VAL A 97 3.98 -0.92 -18.89
N ASN A 98 2.68 -0.67 -18.70
CA ASN A 98 1.83 0.02 -19.67
C ASN A 98 1.71 1.53 -19.43
N GLY A 99 2.43 2.09 -18.45
CA GLY A 99 2.40 3.52 -18.15
C GLY A 99 2.24 3.83 -16.67
N ILE A 100 2.07 5.12 -16.36
CA ILE A 100 2.01 5.64 -14.99
C ILE A 100 0.65 6.26 -14.73
N GLN A 101 0.08 5.94 -13.57
CA GLN A 101 -1.14 6.55 -13.05
C GLN A 101 -0.86 7.33 -11.78
N LEU A 102 -1.48 8.50 -11.68
CA LEU A 102 -1.45 9.33 -10.50
C LEU A 102 -2.71 9.10 -9.66
N PHE A 103 -2.51 8.59 -8.45
CA PHE A 103 -3.54 8.41 -7.44
C PHE A 103 -3.45 9.57 -6.45
N THR A 104 -4.55 10.30 -6.30
CA THR A 104 -4.70 11.36 -5.31
C THR A 104 -6.04 11.21 -4.59
N ARG A 105 -6.21 11.86 -3.44
CA ARG A 105 -7.52 11.91 -2.78
C ARG A 105 -8.59 12.68 -3.56
N GLY A 106 -8.21 13.39 -4.64
CA GLY A 106 -9.05 14.35 -5.35
C GLY A 106 -9.15 15.71 -4.65
N THR A 107 -9.70 16.71 -5.33
CA THR A 107 -9.87 18.08 -4.82
C THR A 107 -11.16 18.20 -4.00
N GLY A 108 -11.08 17.92 -2.70
CA GLY A 108 -12.16 18.22 -1.75
C GLY A 108 -12.22 17.28 -0.54
N ILE A 109 -12.55 17.82 0.64
CA ILE A 109 -12.67 17.06 1.91
C ILE A 109 -13.77 15.98 1.86
N LYS A 110 -14.71 16.08 0.89
CA LYS A 110 -15.92 15.25 0.79
C LYS A 110 -15.81 14.04 -0.17
N LEU A 111 -14.74 13.89 -0.94
CA LEU A 111 -14.60 12.73 -1.83
C LEU A 111 -14.24 11.49 -1.00
N LYS A 112 -15.06 10.44 -1.12
CA LYS A 112 -14.90 9.18 -0.39
C LYS A 112 -13.84 8.26 -0.99
N ALA A 113 -13.49 8.45 -2.27
CA ALA A 113 -12.58 7.59 -3.03
C ALA A 113 -11.47 8.40 -3.70
N HIS A 114 -10.34 7.75 -3.95
CA HIS A 114 -9.21 8.30 -4.68
C HIS A 114 -9.58 8.63 -6.14
N LYS A 115 -8.96 9.67 -6.69
CA LYS A 115 -8.98 10.00 -8.11
C LYS A 115 -7.77 9.36 -8.77
N VAL A 116 -8.01 8.69 -9.90
CA VAL A 116 -6.96 8.12 -10.76
C VAL A 116 -6.90 8.92 -12.04
N GLU A 117 -5.70 9.35 -12.41
CA GLU A 117 -5.41 10.03 -13.68
C GLU A 117 -4.25 9.32 -14.36
N ASP A 118 -4.39 8.96 -15.63
CA ASP A 118 -3.24 8.56 -16.44
C ASP A 118 -2.38 9.78 -16.72
N ILE A 119 -1.06 9.65 -16.55
CA ILE A 119 -0.12 10.75 -16.78
C ILE A 119 0.91 10.34 -17.83
N ASP A 120 1.26 11.30 -18.69
CA ASP A 120 2.37 11.14 -19.63
C ASP A 120 3.67 11.54 -18.92
N ALA A 121 4.24 10.58 -18.20
CA ALA A 121 5.49 10.74 -17.47
C ALA A 121 6.29 9.43 -17.49
N THR A 122 7.60 9.54 -17.35
CA THR A 122 8.49 8.38 -17.27
C THR A 122 8.93 8.10 -15.83
N VAL A 123 9.45 6.89 -15.59
CA VAL A 123 9.94 6.47 -14.28
C VAL A 123 11.06 7.41 -13.80
N GLU A 124 11.93 7.82 -14.71
CA GLU A 124 13.06 8.73 -14.47
C GLU A 124 12.60 10.13 -14.07
N GLN A 125 11.40 10.56 -14.48
CA GLN A 125 10.82 11.83 -14.09
C GLN A 125 10.17 11.75 -12.70
N VAL A 126 9.50 10.65 -12.37
CA VAL A 126 8.69 10.54 -11.14
C VAL A 126 9.48 10.08 -9.92
N ILE A 127 10.40 9.12 -10.07
CA ILE A 127 11.14 8.52 -8.95
C ILE A 127 11.96 9.56 -8.16
N PRO A 128 12.67 10.53 -8.79
CA PRO A 128 13.42 11.55 -8.06
C PRO A 128 12.57 12.48 -7.18
N GLN A 129 11.25 12.52 -7.40
CA GLN A 129 10.32 13.36 -6.63
C GLN A 129 9.75 12.63 -5.40
N CYS A 130 9.93 11.32 -5.30
CA CYS A 130 9.28 10.49 -4.30
C CYS A 130 10.06 10.44 -2.98
N ASP A 131 9.36 10.64 -1.87
CA ASP A 131 9.90 10.47 -0.52
C ASP A 131 9.95 8.99 -0.13
N VAL A 132 9.06 8.18 -0.73
CA VAL A 132 8.96 6.74 -0.51
C VAL A 132 8.85 6.03 -1.86
N VAL A 133 9.63 4.96 -2.04
CA VAL A 133 9.55 4.10 -3.22
C VAL A 133 9.31 2.66 -2.78
N ILE A 134 8.22 2.08 -3.26
CA ILE A 134 7.76 0.74 -2.93
C ILE A 134 7.74 -0.07 -4.22
N THR A 135 8.42 -1.20 -4.26
CA THR A 135 8.55 -2.04 -5.46
C THR A 135 8.19 -3.49 -5.17
N GLY A 136 7.57 -4.12 -6.17
CA GLY A 136 7.10 -5.49 -6.08
C GLY A 136 7.00 -6.18 -7.44
N VAL A 137 7.97 -5.95 -8.32
CA VAL A 137 7.98 -6.55 -9.65
C VAL A 137 8.41 -8.03 -9.53
N PRO A 138 7.59 -8.99 -10.02
CA PRO A 138 7.80 -10.42 -9.81
C PRO A 138 8.81 -11.01 -10.81
N THR A 139 9.91 -10.32 -11.07
CA THR A 139 10.99 -10.78 -11.95
C THR A 139 12.36 -10.47 -11.35
N PRO A 140 13.33 -11.40 -11.42
CA PRO A 140 14.69 -11.15 -10.97
C PRO A 140 15.43 -10.12 -11.83
N ASN A 141 14.96 -9.90 -13.06
CA ASN A 141 15.61 -9.01 -14.03
C ASN A 141 15.31 -7.53 -13.79
N TYR A 142 14.33 -7.21 -12.95
CA TYR A 142 13.99 -5.83 -12.65
C TYR A 142 14.87 -5.30 -11.52
N LYS A 143 15.58 -4.21 -11.81
CA LYS A 143 16.35 -3.42 -10.85
C LYS A 143 16.03 -1.95 -11.04
N LEU A 144 15.56 -1.30 -9.98
CA LEU A 144 15.39 0.14 -9.95
C LEU A 144 16.75 0.78 -9.66
N SER A 145 17.17 1.68 -10.55
CA SER A 145 18.46 2.33 -10.43
C SER A 145 18.53 3.26 -9.23
N THR A 146 19.55 3.10 -8.40
CA THR A 146 19.84 3.95 -7.24
C THR A 146 20.08 5.40 -7.67
N SER A 147 20.61 5.62 -8.88
CA SER A 147 20.83 6.97 -9.42
C SER A 147 19.56 7.84 -9.48
N LEU A 148 18.39 7.23 -9.73
CA LEU A 148 17.10 7.92 -9.81
C LEU A 148 16.51 8.26 -8.44
N LEU A 149 16.93 7.55 -7.39
CA LEU A 149 16.39 7.74 -6.06
C LEU A 149 16.77 9.11 -5.48
N LYS A 150 15.78 9.74 -4.84
CA LYS A 150 15.96 10.93 -4.01
C LYS A 150 16.85 10.62 -2.80
N GLU A 151 17.71 11.56 -2.41
CA GLU A 151 18.47 11.45 -1.17
C GLU A 151 17.53 11.36 0.04
N GLY A 152 17.81 10.41 0.93
CA GLY A 152 17.00 10.15 2.12
C GLY A 152 15.68 9.42 1.85
N VAL A 153 15.48 8.84 0.67
CA VAL A 153 14.27 8.07 0.33
C VAL A 153 14.03 6.89 1.28
N VAL A 154 12.77 6.57 1.54
CA VAL A 154 12.40 5.29 2.14
C VAL A 154 12.16 4.26 1.04
N ALA A 155 12.95 3.20 1.00
CA ALA A 155 12.87 2.15 -0.02
C ALA A 155 12.29 0.86 0.57
N ILE A 156 11.22 0.32 -0.02
CA ILE A 156 10.56 -0.92 0.43
C ILE A 156 10.43 -1.89 -0.73
N ASN A 157 10.94 -3.11 -0.56
CA ASN A 157 10.76 -4.21 -1.50
C ASN A 157 9.77 -5.23 -0.94
N PHE A 158 8.69 -5.50 -1.66
CA PHE A 158 7.74 -6.56 -1.33
C PHE A 158 7.75 -7.73 -2.32
N SER A 159 8.56 -7.66 -3.39
CA SER A 159 8.78 -8.80 -4.27
C SER A 159 9.60 -9.89 -3.57
N SER A 160 9.40 -11.14 -4.01
CA SER A 160 10.29 -12.26 -3.66
C SER A 160 11.70 -12.09 -4.25
N PHE A 161 11.86 -11.24 -5.26
CA PHE A 161 13.15 -10.88 -5.85
C PHE A 161 13.62 -9.52 -5.32
N ALA A 162 14.94 -9.31 -5.31
CA ALA A 162 15.49 -8.00 -5.00
C ALA A 162 15.21 -7.06 -6.18
N ASN A 163 14.38 -6.04 -6.00
CA ASN A 163 14.05 -5.06 -7.05
C ASN A 163 14.87 -3.77 -6.99
N PHE A 164 15.69 -3.57 -5.96
CA PHE A 164 16.65 -2.46 -5.89
C PHE A 164 18.07 -2.94 -6.23
N GLU A 165 18.92 -2.02 -6.67
CA GLU A 165 20.36 -2.22 -6.74
C GLU A 165 20.97 -2.37 -5.33
N GLU A 166 22.13 -3.01 -5.24
CA GLU A 166 22.77 -3.34 -3.95
C GLU A 166 23.24 -2.10 -3.18
N ASP A 167 23.54 -1.02 -3.91
CA ASP A 167 24.00 0.26 -3.39
C ASP A 167 22.86 1.18 -2.91
N VAL A 168 21.60 0.73 -2.91
CA VAL A 168 20.43 1.51 -2.46
C VAL A 168 20.61 2.14 -1.08
N LYS A 169 21.37 1.47 -0.19
CA LYS A 169 21.68 1.94 1.16
C LYS A 169 22.53 3.22 1.20
N SER A 170 23.20 3.57 0.09
CA SER A 170 23.97 4.81 -0.01
C SER A 170 23.08 6.06 -0.04
N LYS A 171 21.83 5.94 -0.51
CA LYS A 171 20.87 7.03 -0.63
C LYS A 171 19.67 6.90 0.30
N ALA A 172 19.20 5.67 0.52
CA ALA A 172 17.99 5.44 1.30
C ALA A 172 18.23 5.74 2.78
N SER A 173 17.38 6.56 3.39
CA SER A 173 17.39 6.77 4.84
C SER A 173 16.99 5.49 5.57
N ILE A 174 16.04 4.75 4.99
CA ILE A 174 15.55 3.46 5.49
C ILE A 174 15.33 2.54 4.29
N PHE A 175 15.89 1.34 4.37
CA PHE A 175 15.68 0.28 3.38
C PHE A 175 15.08 -0.97 4.01
N VAL A 176 13.93 -1.40 3.50
CA VAL A 176 13.23 -2.62 3.89
C VAL A 176 13.35 -3.65 2.75
N PRO A 177 14.24 -4.65 2.86
CA PRO A 177 14.54 -5.57 1.76
C PRO A 177 13.44 -6.60 1.48
N SER A 178 12.58 -6.87 2.45
CA SER A 178 11.44 -7.78 2.32
C SER A 178 10.37 -7.46 3.36
N VAL A 179 9.10 -7.67 2.99
CA VAL A 179 7.94 -7.48 3.89
C VAL A 179 7.38 -8.78 4.45
N GLY A 180 7.87 -9.95 4.00
CA GLY A 180 7.22 -11.25 4.21
C GLY A 180 6.93 -11.59 5.67
N LYS A 181 7.84 -11.27 6.59
CA LYS A 181 7.63 -11.48 8.04
C LYS A 181 6.46 -10.66 8.59
N VAL A 182 6.31 -9.42 8.13
CA VAL A 182 5.21 -8.55 8.53
C VAL A 182 3.91 -9.01 7.88
N THR A 183 3.96 -9.51 6.64
CA THR A 183 2.81 -10.14 5.98
C THR A 183 2.25 -11.31 6.79
N VAL A 184 3.11 -12.18 7.33
CA VAL A 184 2.69 -13.29 8.20
C VAL A 184 2.01 -12.76 9.47
N ALA A 185 2.58 -11.73 10.12
CA ALA A 185 1.94 -11.11 11.28
C ALA A 185 0.57 -10.49 10.94
N MET A 186 0.41 -9.92 9.74
CA MET A 186 -0.89 -9.38 9.29
C MET A 186 -1.91 -10.49 9.00
N LEU A 187 -1.45 -11.65 8.54
CA LEU A 187 -2.29 -12.84 8.38
C LEU A 187 -2.81 -13.32 9.74
N GLU A 188 -1.95 -13.43 10.75
CA GLU A 188 -2.36 -13.80 12.12
C GLU A 188 -3.38 -12.81 12.69
N ARG A 189 -3.16 -11.50 12.49
CA ARG A 189 -4.12 -10.46 12.87
C ARG A 189 -5.47 -10.64 12.17
N ASN A 190 -5.47 -10.91 10.87
CA ASN A 190 -6.70 -11.12 10.09
C ASN A 190 -7.43 -12.40 10.53
N LEU A 191 -6.69 -13.46 10.85
CA LEU A 191 -7.25 -14.71 11.39
C LEU A 191 -8.01 -14.45 12.70
N LEU A 192 -7.40 -13.76 13.66
CA LEU A 192 -8.05 -13.44 14.94
C LEU A 192 -9.32 -12.61 14.71
N ARG A 193 -9.24 -11.60 13.84
CA ARG A 193 -10.41 -10.77 13.51
C ARG A 193 -11.56 -11.56 12.88
N LEU A 194 -11.26 -12.46 11.95
CA LEU A 194 -12.25 -13.32 11.33
C LEU A 194 -12.85 -14.32 12.32
N HIS A 195 -12.03 -14.83 13.25
CA HIS A 195 -12.50 -15.67 14.35
C HIS A 195 -13.48 -14.92 15.26
N ASP A 196 -13.18 -13.68 15.63
CA ASP A 196 -14.05 -12.86 16.45
C ASP A 196 -15.40 -12.61 15.76
N TYR A 197 -15.38 -12.34 14.45
CA TYR A 197 -16.61 -12.15 13.66
C TYR A 197 -17.48 -13.42 13.62
N GLN A 198 -16.88 -14.60 13.51
CA GLN A 198 -17.63 -15.86 13.51
C GLN A 198 -18.27 -16.18 14.87
N ASN A 199 -17.73 -15.62 15.95
CA ASN A 199 -18.21 -15.84 17.32
C ASN A 199 -19.01 -14.65 17.88
N ASN A 200 -19.34 -13.65 17.05
CA ASN A 200 -20.03 -12.42 17.45
C ASN A 200 -19.33 -11.66 18.59
N LEU A 201 -17.99 -11.68 18.60
CA LEU A 201 -17.15 -10.96 19.55
C LEU A 201 -16.79 -9.55 19.04
N THR A 202 -17.67 -8.92 18.25
CA THR A 202 -17.40 -7.64 17.60
C THR A 202 -17.22 -6.51 18.62
N GLU A 203 -16.26 -5.62 18.37
CA GLU A 203 -16.10 -4.37 19.12
C GLU A 203 -17.38 -3.53 18.94
N LYS A 204 -18.09 -3.22 20.02
CA LYS A 204 -19.15 -2.19 20.04
C LYS A 204 -18.55 -0.79 19.96
#